data_AF-A0A2T6CVH7-F1
#
_entry.id   AF-A0A2T6CVH7-F1
#
_cell.length_a   1.000
_cell.length_b   1.000
_cell.length_c   1.000
_cell.angle_alpha   90.00
_cell.angle_beta   90.00
_cell.angle_gamma   90.00
#
_symmetry.space_group_name_H-M   'P 1'
#
loop_
_entity.id
_entity.type
_entity.pdbx_description
1 polymer ?
#
loop_
_entity_poly.entity_id
_entity_poly.type
_entity_poly.pdbx_seq_one_letter_code
_entity_poly.pdbx_strand_id
1 'polypeptide(L)'
;MGISGWARIVSVESCPEIGPGTGRVVTGTFSRLNNVVLKVDLKGESEHLHPTATHPLFSTSRNDSVRADQLQPEEKLRTASGNSQVVSICALPGAHRVYNIEVEAEHCYFAGRQGY
;
A
#
# COMPACT_ATOMS: atom_id res chain seq x y z
N MET A 1 10.16 -4.96 5.52
CA MET A 1 10.22 -5.41 4.09
C MET A 1 11.69 -5.44 3.70
N GLY A 2 12.19 -6.51 3.08
CA GLY A 2 13.61 -6.62 2.72
C GLY A 2 13.76 -7.16 1.30
N ILE A 3 14.46 -6.43 0.44
CA ILE A 3 14.94 -6.92 -0.84
C ILE A 3 16.35 -7.49 -0.59
N SER A 4 16.62 -8.71 -1.05
CA SER A 4 17.93 -9.36 -0.87
C SER A 4 18.51 -9.78 -2.21
N GLY A 5 19.80 -9.56 -2.41
CA GLY A 5 20.53 -9.98 -3.60
C GLY A 5 21.42 -8.87 -4.15
N TRP A 6 22.07 -9.15 -5.27
CA TRP A 6 22.89 -8.18 -5.97
C TRP A 6 22.02 -7.13 -6.68
N ALA A 7 22.44 -5.88 -6.60
CA ALA A 7 21.83 -4.77 -7.31
C ALA A 7 22.90 -4.03 -8.11
N ARG A 8 22.45 -3.33 -9.16
CA ARG A 8 23.30 -2.44 -9.96
C ARG A 8 22.91 -0.99 -9.66
N ILE A 9 23.87 -0.21 -9.20
CA ILE A 9 23.72 1.25 -9.11
C ILE A 9 23.79 1.80 -10.53
N VAL A 10 22.77 2.57 -10.93
CA VAL A 10 22.68 3.14 -12.28
C VAL A 10 23.20 4.58 -12.31
N SER A 11 22.90 5.36 -11.27
CA SER A 11 23.42 6.72 -11.07
C SER A 11 23.52 7.02 -9.58
N VAL A 12 24.34 8.02 -9.24
CA VAL A 12 24.40 8.66 -7.92
C VAL A 12 24.44 10.16 -8.17
N GLU A 13 23.47 10.87 -7.64
CA GLU A 13 23.28 12.31 -7.85
C GLU A 13 23.25 13.02 -6.49
N SER A 14 23.45 14.34 -6.49
CA SER A 14 23.29 15.14 -5.27
C SER A 14 21.85 15.04 -4.75
N CYS A 15 21.70 15.04 -3.42
CA CYS A 15 20.38 15.08 -2.80
C CYS A 15 19.61 16.33 -3.28
N PRO A 16 18.40 16.18 -3.83
CA PRO A 16 17.60 17.34 -4.25
C PRO A 16 17.13 18.14 -3.02
N GLU A 17 16.76 19.40 -3.24
CA GLU A 17 16.12 20.20 -2.20
C GLU A 17 14.76 19.59 -1.83
N ILE A 18 14.55 19.34 -0.54
CA ILE A 18 13.28 18.84 -0.02
C ILE A 18 12.38 20.04 0.22
N GLY A 19 11.34 20.17 -0.58
CA GLY A 19 10.36 21.25 -0.43
C GLY A 19 9.55 21.15 0.86
N PRO A 20 9.02 22.27 1.37
CA PRO A 20 8.11 22.26 2.52
C PRO A 20 6.78 21.58 2.16
N GLY A 21 6.17 20.89 3.12
CA GLY A 21 4.89 20.21 2.92
C GLY A 21 4.37 19.55 4.20
N THR A 22 3.13 19.07 4.14
CA THR A 22 2.54 18.26 5.22
C THR A 22 2.93 16.79 5.06
N GLY A 23 3.16 16.10 6.17
CA GLY A 23 3.49 14.68 6.18
C GLY A 23 4.98 14.39 6.36
N ARG A 24 5.38 13.14 6.08
CA ARG A 24 6.76 12.65 6.21
C ARG A 24 7.48 12.71 4.86
N VAL A 25 8.80 12.88 4.90
CA VAL A 25 9.64 12.86 3.69
C VAL A 25 9.64 11.46 3.08
N VAL A 26 9.47 11.38 1.76
CA VAL A 26 9.67 10.14 0.99
C VAL A 26 11.16 9.99 0.73
N THR A 27 11.78 8.94 1.26
CA THR A 27 13.22 8.67 1.13
C THR A 27 13.54 7.68 0.02
N GLY A 28 12.54 6.92 -0.45
CA GLY A 28 12.72 5.91 -1.47
C GLY A 28 11.43 5.57 -2.19
N THR A 29 11.55 5.16 -3.45
CA THR A 29 10.45 4.60 -4.24
C THR A 29 10.88 3.26 -4.81
N PHE A 30 9.93 2.34 -4.90
CA PHE A 30 10.16 1.00 -5.42
C PHE A 30 9.11 0.70 -6.47
N SER A 31 9.53 0.06 -7.56
CA SER A 31 8.63 -0.45 -8.59
C SER A 31 9.00 -1.88 -8.96
N ARG A 32 8.00 -2.76 -9.08
CA ARG A 32 8.20 -4.16 -9.48
C ARG A 32 6.97 -4.70 -10.18
N LEU A 33 7.14 -5.79 -10.93
CA LEU A 33 6.02 -6.59 -11.39
C LEU A 33 5.64 -7.59 -10.29
N ASN A 34 4.34 -7.75 -10.07
CA ASN A 34 3.79 -8.73 -9.15
C ASN A 34 2.63 -9.48 -9.81
N ASN A 35 2.63 -10.80 -9.67
CA ASN A 35 1.60 -11.70 -10.20
C ASN A 35 0.50 -12.05 -9.17
N VAL A 36 0.65 -11.58 -7.93
CA VAL A 36 -0.28 -11.81 -6.82
C VAL A 36 -0.78 -10.46 -6.30
N VAL A 37 -1.64 -9.85 -7.11
CA VAL A 37 -2.40 -8.64 -6.76
C VAL A 37 -3.84 -9.04 -6.49
N LEU A 38 -4.42 -8.45 -5.45
CA LEU A 38 -5.82 -8.64 -5.10
C LEU A 38 -6.61 -7.42 -5.57
N LYS A 39 -7.91 -7.61 -5.80
CA LYS A 39 -8.91 -6.56 -5.90
C LYS A 39 -9.74 -6.61 -4.63
N VAL A 40 -9.74 -5.52 -3.85
CA VAL A 40 -10.56 -5.38 -2.65
C VAL A 40 -11.61 -4.31 -2.89
N ASP A 41 -12.87 -4.71 -2.74
CA ASP A 41 -14.02 -3.81 -2.84
C ASP A 41 -14.36 -3.27 -1.45
N LEU A 42 -14.53 -1.96 -1.35
CA LEU A 42 -14.94 -1.29 -0.12
C LEU A 42 -16.35 -0.70 -0.27
N LYS A 43 -17.14 -0.77 0.79
CA LYS A 43 -18.54 -0.36 0.81
C LYS A 43 -18.65 1.15 0.59
N GLY A 44 -19.41 1.54 -0.43
CA GLY A 44 -19.63 2.95 -0.78
C GLY A 44 -18.53 3.54 -1.66
N GLU A 45 -17.49 2.77 -1.98
CA GLU A 45 -16.37 3.23 -2.79
C GLU A 45 -16.50 2.81 -4.26
N SER A 46 -16.29 3.76 -5.16
CA SER A 46 -16.29 3.49 -6.61
C SER A 46 -14.93 2.97 -7.09
N GLU A 47 -13.85 3.28 -6.38
CA GLU A 47 -12.50 2.79 -6.66
C GLU A 47 -12.16 1.57 -5.80
N HIS A 48 -11.45 0.63 -6.41
CA HIS A 48 -11.02 -0.61 -5.78
C HIS A 48 -9.57 -0.52 -5.28
N LEU A 49 -9.25 -1.24 -4.20
CA LEU A 49 -7.86 -1.40 -3.81
C LEU A 49 -7.21 -2.51 -4.62
N HIS A 50 -5.96 -2.27 -5.00
CA HIS A 50 -5.13 -3.26 -5.68
C HIS A 50 -3.86 -3.63 -4.89
N PRO A 51 -3.97 -4.08 -3.62
CA PRO A 51 -2.80 -4.43 -2.83
C PRO A 51 -2.18 -5.73 -3.32
N THR A 52 -0.87 -5.88 -3.13
CA THR A 52 -0.25 -7.22 -3.19
C THR A 52 -0.77 -8.06 -2.03
N ALA A 53 -0.91 -9.37 -2.20
CA ALA A 53 -1.45 -10.27 -1.16
C ALA A 53 -0.83 -10.09 0.24
N THR A 54 0.50 -9.89 0.30
CA THR A 54 1.24 -9.75 1.57
C THR A 54 1.18 -8.35 2.18
N HIS A 55 0.50 -7.39 1.54
CA HIS A 55 0.48 -6.00 1.99
C HIS A 55 -0.37 -5.87 3.26
N PRO A 56 0.17 -5.32 4.36
CA PRO A 56 -0.61 -5.08 5.56
C PRO A 56 -1.56 -3.90 5.37
N LEU A 57 -2.82 -4.07 5.73
CA LEU A 57 -3.85 -3.04 5.81
C LEU A 57 -4.36 -2.99 7.25
N PHE A 58 -4.56 -1.80 7.79
CA PHE A 58 -4.97 -1.66 9.19
C PHE A 58 -6.46 -1.95 9.36
N SER A 59 -6.77 -3.07 10.02
CA SER A 59 -8.13 -3.46 10.37
C SER A 59 -8.53 -2.82 11.70
N THR A 60 -9.53 -1.95 11.68
CA THR A 60 -10.15 -1.42 12.90
C THR A 60 -11.04 -2.46 13.61
N SER A 61 -11.51 -3.49 12.90
CA SER A 61 -12.24 -4.60 13.52
C SER A 61 -11.34 -5.45 14.41
N ARG A 62 -10.07 -5.67 13.99
CA ARG A 62 -9.07 -6.44 14.76
C ARG A 62 -8.12 -5.57 15.58
N ASN A 63 -8.14 -4.26 15.33
CA ASN A 63 -7.18 -3.29 15.86
C ASN A 63 -5.72 -3.70 15.59
N ASP A 64 -5.46 -4.19 14.37
CA ASP A 64 -4.16 -4.73 13.95
C ASP A 64 -3.97 -4.61 12.43
N SER A 65 -2.71 -4.69 12.00
CA SER A 65 -2.31 -4.74 10.59
C SER A 65 -2.48 -6.16 10.05
N VAL A 66 -3.45 -6.33 9.15
CA VAL A 66 -3.81 -7.64 8.56
C VAL A 66 -3.34 -7.68 7.11
N ARG A 67 -2.78 -8.81 6.68
CA ARG A 67 -2.43 -8.98 5.26
C ARG A 67 -3.68 -8.91 4.38
N ALA A 68 -3.55 -8.31 3.20
CA ALA A 68 -4.66 -8.18 2.26
C ALA A 68 -5.29 -9.54 1.88
N ASP A 69 -4.50 -10.61 1.81
CA ASP A 69 -4.99 -11.99 1.56
C ASP A 69 -5.68 -12.66 2.76
N GLN A 70 -5.68 -12.03 3.92
CA GLN A 70 -6.30 -12.52 5.17
C GLN A 70 -7.49 -11.68 5.62
N LEU A 71 -7.85 -10.65 4.85
CA LEU A 71 -9.05 -9.86 5.07
C LEU A 71 -10.30 -10.73 4.88
N GLN A 72 -11.33 -10.42 5.65
CA GLN A 72 -12.64 -11.04 5.51
C GLN A 72 -13.68 -10.01 5.08
N PRO A 73 -14.73 -10.41 4.34
CA PRO A 73 -15.90 -9.57 4.15
C PRO A 73 -16.46 -9.08 5.50
N GLU A 74 -17.06 -7.89 5.51
CA GLU A 74 -17.55 -7.17 6.70
C GLU A 74 -16.46 -6.57 7.62
N GLU A 75 -15.19 -6.85 7.36
CA GLU A 75 -14.08 -6.26 8.11
C GLU A 75 -13.94 -4.76 7.82
N LYS A 76 -13.63 -3.94 8.84
CA LYS A 76 -13.50 -2.49 8.70
C LYS A 76 -12.04 -2.08 8.62
N LEU A 77 -11.64 -1.51 7.49
CA LEU A 77 -10.30 -0.94 7.31
C LEU A 77 -10.29 0.54 7.68
N ARG A 78 -9.17 1.00 8.23
CA ARG A 78 -8.92 2.43 8.44
C ARG A 78 -8.57 3.08 7.10
N THR A 79 -9.19 4.20 6.81
CA THR A 79 -8.93 5.06 5.65
C THR A 79 -8.70 6.50 6.11
N ALA A 80 -8.30 7.40 5.22
CA ALA A 80 -8.13 8.81 5.56
C ALA A 80 -9.47 9.52 5.87
N SER A 81 -10.59 9.00 5.35
CA SER A 81 -11.94 9.50 5.59
C SER A 81 -12.64 8.85 6.80
N GLY A 82 -12.01 7.87 7.47
CA GLY A 82 -12.58 7.16 8.60
C GLY A 82 -12.39 5.66 8.48
N ASN A 83 -13.48 4.90 8.47
CA ASN A 83 -13.43 3.45 8.30
C ASN A 83 -14.33 3.03 7.14
N SER A 84 -13.82 2.16 6.26
CA SER A 84 -14.59 1.56 5.16
C SER A 84 -14.64 0.05 5.31
N GLN A 85 -15.79 -0.53 4.99
CA GLN A 85 -16.06 -1.96 5.18
C GLN A 85 -15.69 -2.76 3.92
N VAL A 86 -15.00 -3.88 4.09
CA VAL A 86 -14.68 -4.81 3.00
C VAL A 86 -15.96 -5.51 2.54
N VAL A 87 -16.22 -5.44 1.23
CA VAL A 87 -17.35 -6.10 0.56
C VAL A 87 -16.89 -7.41 -0.08
N SER A 88 -15.76 -7.37 -0.78
CA SER A 88 -15.25 -8.54 -1.49
C SER A 88 -13.72 -8.49 -1.60
N ILE A 89 -13.11 -9.66 -1.69
CA ILE A 89 -11.68 -9.83 -2.01
C ILE A 89 -11.58 -10.88 -3.12
N CYS A 90 -10.97 -10.51 -4.25
CA CYS A 90 -10.74 -11.41 -5.37
C CYS A 90 -9.31 -11.28 -5.89
N ALA A 91 -8.75 -12.34 -6.48
CA ALA A 91 -7.49 -12.22 -7.20
C ALA A 91 -7.67 -11.36 -8.45
N LEU A 92 -6.71 -10.47 -8.73
CA LEU A 92 -6.64 -9.73 -9.99
C LEU A 92 -5.66 -10.46 -10.93
N PRO A 93 -6.15 -11.15 -11.98
CA PRO A 93 -5.27 -11.97 -12.83
C PRO A 93 -4.25 -11.12 -13.59
N GLY A 94 -3.09 -11.72 -13.86
CA GLY A 94 -2.02 -11.10 -14.66
C GLY A 94 -0.87 -10.53 -13.84
N ALA A 95 0.17 -10.08 -14.54
CA ALA A 95 1.30 -9.40 -13.93
C ALA A 95 1.04 -7.88 -13.91
N HIS A 96 1.04 -7.31 -12.72
CA HIS A 96 0.74 -5.89 -12.51
C HIS A 96 1.98 -5.16 -12.03
N ARG A 97 2.17 -3.93 -12.53
CA ARG A 97 3.17 -3.02 -12.00
C ARG A 97 2.67 -2.47 -10.66
N VAL A 98 3.41 -2.72 -9.59
CA VAL A 98 3.10 -2.21 -8.26
C VAL A 98 4.20 -1.27 -7.80
N TYR A 99 3.82 -0.35 -6.92
CA TYR A 99 4.70 0.67 -6.38
C TYR A 99 4.68 0.63 -4.85
N ASN A 100 5.80 0.98 -4.24
CA ASN A 100 5.92 1.15 -2.80
C ASN A 100 6.77 2.39 -2.53
N ILE A 101 6.57 3.03 -1.39
CA ILE A 101 7.42 4.13 -0.94
C ILE A 101 8.02 3.81 0.43
N GLU A 102 9.17 4.39 0.69
CA GLU A 102 9.73 4.50 2.03
C GLU A 102 9.54 5.93 2.50
N VAL A 103 9.01 6.08 3.72
CA VAL A 103 8.82 7.37 4.35
C VAL A 103 9.62 7.41 5.65
N GLU A 104 10.07 8.61 6.01
CA GLU A 104 10.89 8.84 7.20
C GLU A 104 10.18 8.39 8.49
N ALA A 105 10.96 7.74 9.37
CA ALA A 105 10.63 7.30 10.74
C ALA A 105 9.55 6.22 10.89
N GLU A 106 8.47 6.23 10.13
CA GLU A 106 7.34 5.31 10.27
C GLU A 106 7.00 4.63 8.94
N HIS A 107 6.94 3.29 8.88
CA HIS A 107 6.56 2.58 7.66
C HIS A 107 5.03 2.50 7.45
N CYS A 108 4.31 3.58 7.75
CA CYS A 108 2.87 3.69 7.61
C CYS A 108 2.53 4.95 6.81
N TYR A 109 1.78 4.78 5.73
CA TYR A 109 1.29 5.87 4.91
C TYR A 109 -0.05 5.49 4.30
N PHE A 110 -0.82 6.50 3.95
CA PHE A 110 -2.06 6.33 3.22
C PHE A 110 -1.80 6.39 1.72
N ALA A 111 -2.32 5.43 0.98
CA ALA A 111 -2.17 5.35 -0.48
C ALA A 111 -3.52 5.48 -1.19
N GLY A 112 -3.50 5.92 -2.44
CA GLY A 112 -4.72 6.07 -3.25
C GLY A 112 -5.58 7.27 -2.83
N ARG A 113 -6.63 7.52 -3.62
CA ARG A 113 -7.41 8.76 -3.55
C ARG A 113 -8.14 8.96 -2.22
N GLN A 114 -8.40 7.88 -1.50
CA GLN A 114 -9.14 7.90 -0.24
C GLN A 114 -8.26 7.58 0.97
N GLY A 115 -6.96 7.44 0.73
CA GLY A 115 -5.96 7.17 1.73
C GLY A 115 -6.21 5.88 2.48
N TYR A 116 -5.99 4.76 1.80
CA TYR A 116 -6.07 3.41 2.36
C TYR A 116 -4.73 2.97 2.95
#